data_AF-A0A517MPA4-F1
#
_entry.id   AF-A0A517MPA4-F1
#
_cell.length_a   1.000
_cell.length_b   1.000
_cell.length_c   1.000
_cell.angle_alpha   90.00
_cell.angle_beta   90.00
_cell.angle_gamma   90.00
#
_symmetry.space_group_name_H-M   'P 1'
#
loop_
_entity.id
_entity.type
_entity.pdbx_description
1 polymer ?
#
loop_
_entity_poly.entity_id
_entity_poly.type
_entity_poly.pdbx_seq_one_letter_code
_entity_poly.pdbx_strand_id
1 'polypeptide(L)'
;MSSMNTLIQRLVDLADQQAVSPVLVAEKGLHLQIPFYLAIGEQLAEKTERQVHFEFMTGLSVLERWGQAWMLKRLQRSLAASTNWDVTVERTAVVSRPAGNQRPFVLGFATSVQSLPSWATAVRLSAHASPQADFRLAIEAA
;
A
#
# COMPACT_ATOMS: atom_id res chain seq x y z
N MET A 1 -17.17 -1.04 12.71
CA MET A 1 -16.06 -0.34 12.02
C MET A 1 -15.85 -1.03 10.68
N SER A 2 -15.75 -0.28 9.57
CA SER A 2 -15.48 -0.87 8.25
C SER A 2 -14.09 -1.53 8.23
N SER A 3 -13.92 -2.59 7.44
CA SER A 3 -12.63 -3.30 7.29
C SER A 3 -11.50 -2.36 6.85
N MET A 4 -11.83 -1.35 6.04
CA MET A 4 -10.89 -0.31 5.60
C MET A 4 -10.38 0.55 6.77
N ASN A 5 -11.26 1.03 7.66
CA ASN A 5 -10.82 1.86 8.80
C ASN A 5 -9.87 1.11 9.73
N THR A 6 -10.11 -0.19 9.94
CA THR A 6 -9.19 -1.02 10.74
C THR A 6 -7.85 -1.22 10.05
N LEU A 7 -7.84 -1.36 8.71
CA LEU A 7 -6.60 -1.42 7.93
C LEU A 7 -5.82 -0.11 8.05
N ILE A 8 -6.46 1.02 7.80
CA ILE A 8 -5.86 2.36 7.88
C ILE A 8 -5.26 2.60 9.27
N GLN A 9 -6.02 2.32 10.33
CA GLN A 9 -5.51 2.48 11.70
C GLN A 9 -4.27 1.62 11.94
N ARG A 10 -4.26 0.37 11.48
CA ARG A 10 -3.09 -0.51 11.62
C ARG A 10 -1.87 0.02 10.87
N LEU A 11 -2.05 0.56 9.66
CA LEU A 11 -0.96 1.15 8.89
C LEU A 11 -0.35 2.35 9.62
N VAL A 12 -1.20 3.21 10.19
CA VAL A 12 -0.76 4.37 10.98
C VAL A 12 -0.05 3.94 12.26
N ASP A 13 -0.58 2.96 13.00
CA ASP A 13 0.07 2.46 14.22
C ASP A 13 1.46 1.88 13.93
N LEU A 14 1.64 1.20 12.79
CA LEU A 14 2.94 0.69 12.37
C LEU A 14 3.93 1.83 12.08
N ALA A 15 3.50 2.83 11.31
CA ALA A 15 4.36 3.94 10.92
C ALA A 15 4.73 4.84 12.10
N ASP A 16 3.73 5.25 12.89
CA ASP A 16 3.89 6.35 13.85
C ASP A 16 4.19 5.86 15.28
N GLN A 17 3.66 4.71 15.70
CA GLN A 17 3.90 4.20 17.06
C GLN A 17 5.05 3.19 17.10
N GLN A 18 5.16 2.34 16.08
CA GLN A 18 6.18 1.29 16.01
C GLN A 18 7.40 1.69 15.19
N ALA A 19 7.37 2.85 14.53
CA ALA A 19 8.46 3.35 13.69
C ALA A 19 8.95 2.32 12.65
N VAL A 20 8.01 1.62 11.99
CA VAL A 20 8.28 0.69 10.90
C VAL A 20 7.48 1.07 9.65
N SER A 21 8.05 0.85 8.47
CA SER A 21 7.34 1.11 7.21
C SER A 21 6.30 0.02 6.95
N PRO A 22 5.00 0.36 6.87
CA PRO A 22 3.99 -0.62 6.52
C PRO A 22 4.13 -1.02 5.04
N VAL A 23 4.05 -2.32 4.76
CA VAL A 23 4.06 -2.86 3.38
C VAL A 23 2.82 -3.72 3.19
N LEU A 24 1.93 -3.31 2.29
CA LEU A 24 0.80 -4.13 1.88
C LEU A 24 1.29 -5.27 0.99
N VAL A 25 1.02 -6.49 1.43
CA VAL A 25 1.38 -7.71 0.71
C VAL A 25 0.10 -8.40 0.27
N ALA A 26 -0.21 -8.33 -1.03
CA ALA A 26 -1.33 -9.05 -1.59
C ALA A 26 -0.99 -10.55 -1.69
N GLU A 27 -1.93 -11.41 -1.28
CA GLU A 27 -1.80 -12.85 -1.48
C GLU A 27 -1.69 -13.21 -2.97
N LYS A 28 -1.14 -14.40 -3.25
CA LYS A 28 -1.01 -14.88 -4.63
C LYS A 28 -2.38 -14.98 -5.29
N GLY A 29 -2.55 -14.31 -6.43
CA GLY A 29 -3.80 -14.29 -7.19
C GLY A 29 -4.76 -13.16 -6.80
N LEU A 30 -4.47 -12.41 -5.73
CA LEU A 30 -5.24 -11.21 -5.38
C LEU A 30 -4.77 -10.02 -6.21
N HIS A 31 -5.66 -9.52 -7.06
CA HIS A 31 -5.43 -8.35 -7.89
C HIS A 31 -6.16 -7.13 -7.31
N LEU A 32 -5.39 -6.21 -6.72
CA LEU A 32 -5.92 -4.95 -6.22
C LEU A 32 -6.24 -4.01 -7.38
N GLN A 33 -7.43 -3.43 -7.39
CA GLN A 33 -7.87 -2.52 -8.44
C GLN A 33 -7.55 -1.06 -8.09
N ILE A 34 -7.52 -0.18 -9.10
CA ILE A 34 -7.29 1.28 -8.91
C ILE A 34 -8.15 1.89 -7.80
N PRO A 35 -9.47 1.63 -7.70
CA PRO A 35 -10.29 2.20 -6.63
C PRO A 35 -9.80 1.88 -5.22
N PHE A 36 -9.17 0.72 -5.01
CA PHE A 36 -8.58 0.36 -3.72
C PHE A 36 -7.41 1.30 -3.36
N TYR A 37 -6.52 1.56 -4.31
CA TYR A 37 -5.38 2.46 -4.10
C TYR A 37 -5.84 3.91 -3.87
N LEU A 38 -6.88 4.36 -4.58
CA LEU A 38 -7.47 5.69 -4.38
C LEU A 38 -8.04 5.80 -2.96
N ALA A 39 -8.86 4.84 -2.54
CA ALA A 39 -9.50 4.85 -1.23
C ALA A 39 -8.49 4.81 -0.08
N ILE A 40 -7.42 3.99 -0.20
CA ILE A 40 -6.35 3.98 0.81
C ILE A 40 -5.57 5.28 0.82
N GLY A 41 -5.24 5.84 -0.34
CA GLY A 41 -4.48 7.08 -0.44
C GLY A 41 -5.22 8.25 0.19
N GLU A 42 -6.51 8.37 -0.11
CA GLU A 42 -7.40 9.37 0.46
C GLU A 42 -7.53 9.21 1.99
N GLN A 43 -7.85 8.02 2.47
CA GLN A 43 -8.03 7.79 3.91
C GLN A 43 -6.74 7.96 4.71
N LEU A 44 -5.58 7.58 4.17
CA LEU A 44 -4.29 7.83 4.82
C LEU A 44 -3.97 9.32 4.86
N ALA A 45 -4.18 10.03 3.75
CA ALA A 45 -3.92 11.47 3.70
C ALA A 45 -4.82 12.23 4.69
N GLU A 46 -6.11 11.90 4.74
CA GLU A 46 -7.05 12.48 5.70
C GLU A 46 -6.69 12.13 7.15
N LYS A 47 -6.38 10.86 7.43
CA LYS A 47 -6.11 10.40 8.79
C LYS A 47 -4.80 10.93 9.37
N THR A 48 -3.80 11.15 8.52
CA THR A 48 -2.45 11.53 8.95
C THR A 48 -2.10 13.00 8.70
N GLU A 49 -2.94 13.71 7.94
CA GLU A 49 -2.70 15.09 7.48
C GLU A 49 -1.35 15.25 6.76
N ARG A 50 -0.90 14.21 6.03
CA ARG A 50 0.39 14.15 5.35
C ARG A 50 0.21 13.82 3.87
N GLN A 51 1.20 14.24 3.06
CA GLN A 51 1.38 13.67 1.73
C GLN A 51 1.55 12.15 1.85
N VAL A 52 0.98 11.39 0.92
CA VAL A 52 1.11 9.93 0.91
C VAL A 52 2.01 9.52 -0.25
N HIS A 53 3.01 8.69 0.03
CA HIS A 53 3.94 8.19 -0.97
C HIS A 53 3.83 6.67 -1.07
N PHE A 54 3.32 6.20 -2.20
CA PHE A 54 3.18 4.79 -2.50
C PHE A 54 4.43 4.26 -3.17
N GLU A 55 5.07 3.29 -2.53
CA GLU A 55 6.28 2.65 -3.03
C GLU A 55 6.01 1.23 -3.47
N PHE A 56 6.00 1.01 -4.78
CA PHE A 56 5.80 -0.30 -5.35
C PHE A 56 7.13 -1.02 -5.51
N MET A 57 7.31 -2.06 -4.70
CA MET A 57 8.51 -2.90 -4.74
C MET A 57 8.53 -3.68 -6.06
N THR A 58 9.64 -3.57 -6.79
CA THR A 58 9.77 -4.18 -8.12
C THR A 58 10.30 -5.61 -8.01
N GLY A 59 9.68 -6.54 -8.75
CA GLY A 59 10.22 -7.88 -8.97
C GLY A 59 11.47 -7.84 -9.87
N LEU A 60 12.35 -8.83 -9.74
CA LEU A 60 13.60 -8.90 -10.52
C LEU A 60 13.35 -9.17 -12.02
N SER A 61 12.18 -9.70 -12.40
CA SER A 61 11.90 -10.03 -13.80
C SER A 61 11.61 -8.79 -14.66
N VAL A 62 11.98 -8.84 -15.94
CA VAL A 62 11.74 -7.73 -16.89
C VAL A 62 10.24 -7.59 -17.17
N LEU A 63 9.52 -8.69 -17.41
CA LEU A 63 8.09 -8.66 -17.76
C LEU A 63 7.23 -8.04 -16.64
N GLU A 64 7.49 -8.37 -15.38
CA GLU A 64 6.80 -7.76 -14.23
C GLU A 64 7.04 -6.23 -14.19
N ARG A 65 8.26 -5.78 -14.50
CA ARG A 65 8.60 -4.35 -14.51
C ARG A 65 7.81 -3.56 -15.57
N TRP A 66 7.53 -4.15 -16.73
CA TRP A 66 6.76 -3.50 -17.79
C TRP A 66 5.27 -3.43 -17.45
N GLY A 67 4.68 -4.53 -16.99
CA GLY A 67 3.28 -4.55 -16.54
C GLY A 67 3.03 -3.58 -15.38
N GLN A 68 3.93 -3.58 -14.40
CA GLN A 68 3.87 -2.65 -13.26
C GLN A 68 4.03 -1.19 -13.70
N ALA A 69 4.93 -0.88 -14.64
CA ALA A 69 5.07 0.48 -15.16
C ALA A 69 3.77 1.00 -15.80
N TRP A 70 3.06 0.15 -16.55
CA TRP A 70 1.81 0.53 -17.18
C TRP A 70 0.70 0.76 -16.14
N MET A 71 0.57 -0.14 -15.17
CA MET A 71 -0.36 0.01 -14.05
C MET A 71 -0.08 1.29 -13.27
N LEU A 72 1.18 1.58 -12.94
CA LEU A 72 1.56 2.78 -12.19
C LEU A 72 1.27 4.06 -12.95
N LYS A 73 1.53 4.10 -14.26
CA LYS A 73 1.17 5.24 -15.10
C LYS A 73 -0.34 5.49 -15.08
N ARG A 74 -1.14 4.42 -15.09
CA ARG A 74 -2.60 4.53 -14.99
C ARG A 74 -3.03 5.00 -13.59
N LEU A 75 -2.44 4.44 -12.54
CA LEU A 75 -2.72 4.84 -11.16
C LEU A 75 -2.35 6.31 -10.91
N GLN A 76 -1.18 6.75 -11.35
CA GLN A 76 -0.73 8.14 -11.21
C GLN A 76 -1.71 9.11 -11.89
N ARG A 77 -2.22 8.76 -13.07
CA ARG A 77 -3.25 9.55 -13.75
C ARG A 77 -4.56 9.58 -12.98
N SER A 78 -4.97 8.44 -12.42
CA SER A 78 -6.19 8.37 -11.61
C SER A 78 -6.07 9.19 -10.32
N LEU A 79 -4.95 9.12 -9.60
CA LEU A 79 -4.70 9.93 -8.41
C LEU A 79 -4.74 11.42 -8.75
N ALA A 80 -4.01 11.85 -9.77
CA ALA A 80 -4.00 13.24 -10.23
C ALA A 80 -5.38 13.78 -10.65
N ALA A 81 -6.31 12.91 -11.03
CA ALA A 81 -7.66 13.29 -11.44
C ALA A 81 -8.72 13.19 -10.34
N SER A 82 -8.46 12.46 -9.25
CA SER A 82 -9.48 12.08 -8.28
C SER A 82 -9.22 12.55 -6.85
N THR A 83 -7.95 12.78 -6.47
CA THR A 83 -7.62 13.14 -5.09
C THR A 83 -7.31 14.63 -5.00
N ASN A 84 -7.98 15.33 -4.08
CA ASN A 84 -7.52 16.66 -3.63
C ASN A 84 -6.25 16.56 -2.76
N TRP A 85 -5.86 15.34 -2.42
CA TRP A 85 -4.69 15.00 -1.61
C TRP A 85 -3.47 14.72 -2.49
N ASP A 86 -2.30 15.11 -2.00
CA ASP A 86 -1.02 14.88 -2.66
C ASP A 86 -0.54 13.45 -2.40
N VAL A 87 -1.01 12.55 -3.26
CA VAL A 87 -0.63 11.13 -3.27
C VAL A 87 0.29 10.88 -4.47
N THR A 88 1.49 10.42 -4.19
CA THR A 88 2.52 10.13 -5.20
C THR A 88 2.80 8.64 -5.27
N VAL A 89 3.30 8.18 -6.42
CA VAL A 89 3.61 6.77 -6.66
C VAL A 89 5.01 6.63 -7.25
N GLU A 90 5.79 5.68 -6.75
CA GLU A 90 7.13 5.37 -7.22
C GLU A 90 7.36 3.85 -7.29
N ARG A 91 8.31 3.44 -8.15
CA ARG A 91 8.90 2.10 -8.13
C ARG A 91 10.19 2.11 -7.33
N THR A 92 10.30 1.21 -6.37
CA THR A 92 11.54 1.04 -5.62
C THR A 92 12.01 -0.41 -5.63
N ALA A 93 13.30 -0.63 -5.37
CA ALA A 93 13.82 -1.95 -5.05
C ALA A 93 13.57 -2.32 -3.58
N VAL A 94 13.56 -1.32 -2.69
CA VAL A 94 13.44 -1.49 -1.24
C VAL A 94 12.60 -0.35 -0.68
N VAL A 95 11.62 -0.67 0.16
CA VAL A 95 10.79 0.35 0.80
C VAL A 95 11.64 1.27 1.69
N SER A 96 11.41 2.57 1.58
CA SER A 96 12.04 3.59 2.40
C SER A 96 11.76 3.35 3.88
N ARG A 97 12.70 3.79 4.73
CA ARG A 97 12.52 3.78 6.19
C ARG A 97 11.46 4.83 6.60
N PRO A 98 10.77 4.61 7.72
CA PRO A 98 9.88 5.62 8.26
C PRO A 98 10.73 6.81 8.73
N ALA A 99 10.26 8.02 8.45
CA ALA A 99 11.03 9.25 8.66
C ALA A 99 10.36 10.25 9.62
N GLY A 100 9.51 9.75 10.52
CA GLY A 100 8.76 10.56 11.50
C GLY A 100 7.61 11.36 10.88
N ASN A 101 6.87 12.09 11.73
CA ASN A 101 5.53 12.61 11.39
C ASN A 101 5.53 13.85 10.50
N GLN A 102 6.69 14.48 10.25
CA GLN A 102 6.82 15.67 9.40
C GLN A 102 7.16 15.35 7.94
N ARG A 103 7.24 14.07 7.56
CA ARG A 103 7.57 13.62 6.21
C ARG A 103 6.36 13.00 5.53
N PRO A 104 6.38 12.74 4.22
CA PRO A 104 5.32 11.94 3.59
C PRO A 104 5.11 10.60 4.32
N PHE A 105 3.86 10.15 4.40
CA PHE A 105 3.52 8.82 4.88
C PHE A 105 3.87 7.81 3.79
N VAL A 106 4.87 6.97 4.03
CA VAL A 106 5.32 5.95 3.07
C VAL A 106 4.52 4.66 3.26
N LEU A 107 3.92 4.17 2.19
CA LEU A 107 3.26 2.88 2.15
C LEU A 107 3.88 2.01 1.05
N GLY A 108 4.47 0.90 1.45
CA GLY A 108 5.01 -0.09 0.51
C GLY A 108 3.92 -0.99 -0.07
N PHE A 109 4.12 -1.44 -1.31
CA PHE A 109 3.34 -2.51 -1.94
C PHE A 109 4.29 -3.58 -2.45
N ALA A 110 4.08 -4.82 -2.02
CA ALA A 110 4.90 -5.95 -2.40
C ALA A 110 4.04 -7.16 -2.79
N THR A 111 4.64 -8.06 -3.55
CA THR A 111 4.07 -9.38 -3.81
C THR A 111 4.50 -10.35 -2.70
N SER A 112 3.75 -11.45 -2.53
CA SER A 112 3.96 -12.42 -1.44
C SER A 112 5.33 -13.12 -1.41
N VAL A 113 6.19 -12.91 -2.41
CA VAL A 113 7.48 -13.61 -2.60
C VAL A 113 8.70 -12.75 -2.24
N GLN A 114 8.53 -11.47 -1.89
CA GLN A 114 9.64 -10.58 -1.61
C GLN A 114 10.00 -10.54 -0.11
N SER A 115 11.29 -10.67 0.20
CA SER A 115 11.82 -10.41 1.53
C SER A 115 11.76 -8.91 1.83
N LEU A 116 11.20 -8.56 2.99
CA LEU A 116 11.15 -7.19 3.47
C LEU A 116 12.40 -6.85 4.28
N PRO A 117 12.88 -5.58 4.24
CA PRO A 117 13.95 -5.16 5.13
C PRO A 117 13.47 -5.16 6.59
N SER A 118 14.42 -5.22 7.54
CA SER A 118 14.11 -5.34 8.98
C SER A 118 13.32 -4.15 9.57
N TRP A 119 13.27 -3.02 8.86
CA TRP A 119 12.52 -1.82 9.24
C TRP A 119 11.13 -1.76 8.61
N ALA A 120 10.70 -2.81 7.91
CA ALA A 120 9.41 -2.88 7.25
C ALA A 120 8.59 -4.05 7.81
N THR A 121 7.27 -3.83 7.92
CA THR A 121 6.34 -4.85 8.41
C THR A 121 5.29 -5.16 7.36
N ALA A 122 5.15 -6.45 7.05
CA ALA A 122 4.11 -6.93 6.14
C ALA A 122 2.72 -6.80 6.78
N VAL A 123 1.80 -6.17 6.06
CA VAL A 123 0.37 -6.19 6.32
C VAL A 123 -0.27 -6.97 5.17
N ARG A 124 -0.64 -8.21 5.45
CA ARG A 124 -1.11 -9.15 4.44
C ARG A 124 -2.57 -8.88 4.11
N LEU A 125 -2.87 -8.83 2.82
CA LEU A 125 -4.21 -8.71 2.28
C LEU A 125 -4.63 -10.05 1.67
N SER A 126 -5.79 -10.54 2.08
CA SER A 126 -6.36 -11.79 1.59
C SER A 126 -7.83 -11.61 1.20
N ALA A 127 -8.27 -12.35 0.19
CA ALA A 127 -9.69 -12.55 -0.13
C ALA A 127 -10.27 -13.74 0.67
N HIS A 128 -9.42 -14.61 1.21
CA HIS A 128 -9.82 -15.84 1.88
C HIS A 128 -9.60 -15.80 3.39
N ALA A 129 -10.27 -16.72 4.08
CA ALA A 129 -10.07 -16.90 5.51
C ALA A 129 -8.68 -17.50 5.80
N SER A 130 -7.74 -16.65 6.20
CA SER A 130 -6.42 -17.08 6.67
C SER A 130 -6.38 -17.23 8.21
N PRO A 131 -5.63 -18.22 8.74
CA PRO A 131 -5.33 -18.34 10.17
C PRO A 131 -4.24 -17.34 10.64
N GLN A 132 -3.56 -16.66 9.71
CA GLN A 132 -2.63 -15.57 10.03
C GLN A 132 -3.42 -14.27 10.27
N ALA A 133 -2.78 -13.29 10.94
CA ALA A 133 -3.36 -11.97 11.21
C ALA A 133 -3.43 -11.12 9.92
N ASP A 134 -4.20 -11.61 8.95
CA ASP A 134 -4.33 -11.03 7.62
C ASP A 134 -5.62 -10.19 7.54
N PHE A 135 -5.56 -9.07 6.82
CA PHE A 135 -6.72 -8.27 6.54
C PHE A 135 -7.52 -8.89 5.41
N ARG A 136 -8.79 -9.20 5.70
CA ARG A 136 -9.72 -9.72 4.72
C ARG A 136 -10.37 -8.58 3.97
N LEU A 137 -10.22 -8.59 2.64
CA LEU A 137 -10.97 -7.71 1.78
C LEU A 137 -12.33 -8.35 1.51
N ALA A 138 -13.41 -7.63 1.80
CA ALA A 138 -14.74 -8.06 1.40
C ALA A 138 -14.84 -7.94 -0.12
N ILE A 139 -15.12 -9.04 -0.81
CA ILE A 139 -15.51 -8.99 -2.22
C ILE A 139 -16.99 -8.63 -2.23
N GLU A 140 -17.30 -7.37 -2.50
CA GLU A 140 -18.67 -7.01 -2.85
C GLU A 140 -18.92 -7.53 -4.26
N ALA A 141 -19.80 -8.54 -4.38
CA ALA A 141 -20.28 -8.99 -5.67
C ALA A 141 -21.06 -7.83 -6.30
N ALA A 142 -20.60 -7.38 -7.47
CA ALA A 142 -21.28 -6.39 -8.30
C ALA A 142 -22.57 -6.96 -8.90
#